data_AF-A0A4Y3NCF3-F1
#
_entry.id   AF-A0A4Y3NCF3-F1
#
_cell.length_a   1.000
_cell.length_b   1.000
_cell.length_c   1.000
_cell.angle_alpha   90.00
_cell.angle_beta   90.00
_cell.angle_gamma   90.00
#
_symmetry.space_group_name_H-M   'P 1'
#
loop_
_entity.id
_entity.type
_entity.pdbx_description
1 polymer ?
#
loop_
_entity_poly.entity_id
_entity_poly.type
_entity_poly.pdbx_seq_one_letter_code
_entity_poly.pdbx_strand_id
1 'polypeptide(L)'
;MDRFAASHGPVAEDLADGGVLLRAADGATALMKAPWPADGRPGRGATEVDRLASLATQERGLGLLLVRKGGYAVAAASGATILASKSGNRFLDAKATAEHAARIFNDHHIEYIVPGGDRVLVEQVLAQPPLRAFAGRARLAFLDVQAPKTAALARAAAEACAVRITVTDPPD
;
A
#
# COMPACT_ATOMS: atom_id res chain seq x y z
N MET A 1 14.64 -10.83 -9.88
CA MET A 1 16.06 -11.13 -9.60
C MET A 1 16.84 -11.30 -10.91
N ASP A 2 16.37 -12.18 -11.80
CA ASP A 2 17.08 -12.55 -13.05
C ASP A 2 17.51 -11.36 -13.92
N ARG A 3 16.62 -10.37 -14.11
CA ARG A 3 16.96 -9.17 -14.89
C ARG A 3 18.07 -8.33 -14.26
N PHE A 4 18.07 -8.18 -12.93
CA PHE A 4 19.08 -7.40 -12.22
C PHE A 4 20.44 -8.11 -12.27
N ALA A 5 20.44 -9.44 -12.05
CA ALA A 5 21.66 -10.25 -12.18
C ALA A 5 22.20 -10.27 -13.62
N ALA A 6 21.33 -10.30 -14.64
CA ALA A 6 21.73 -10.24 -16.03
C ALA A 6 22.40 -8.89 -16.40
N SER A 7 21.99 -7.80 -15.76
CA SER A 7 22.54 -6.46 -16.01
C SER A 7 23.78 -6.14 -15.17
N HIS A 8 23.91 -6.71 -13.96
CA HIS A 8 24.90 -6.29 -12.96
C HIS A 8 25.81 -7.42 -12.44
N GLY A 9 25.61 -8.66 -12.91
CA GLY A 9 26.39 -9.83 -12.48
C GLY A 9 25.82 -10.53 -11.25
N PRO A 10 26.60 -11.39 -10.56
CA PRO A 10 26.15 -12.13 -9.38
C PRO A 10 25.61 -11.22 -8.27
N VAL A 11 24.55 -11.67 -7.60
CA VAL A 11 23.81 -10.88 -6.60
C VAL A 11 23.81 -11.61 -5.26
N ALA A 12 24.14 -10.89 -4.19
CA ALA A 12 23.94 -11.34 -2.81
C ALA A 12 22.65 -10.73 -2.23
N GLU A 13 21.96 -11.48 -1.37
CA GLU A 13 20.77 -11.04 -0.65
C GLU A 13 21.12 -10.68 0.80
N ASP A 14 20.60 -9.57 1.30
CA ASP A 14 20.73 -9.14 2.69
C ASP A 14 19.39 -8.56 3.18
N LEU A 15 19.12 -8.63 4.48
CA LEU A 15 17.95 -7.98 5.09
C LEU A 15 18.33 -6.56 5.53
N ALA A 16 17.71 -5.55 4.93
CA ALA A 16 18.00 -4.14 5.25
C ALA A 16 16.73 -3.28 5.16
N ASP A 17 16.63 -2.27 6.04
CA ASP A 17 15.56 -1.25 6.03
C ASP A 17 14.12 -1.81 5.97
N GLY A 18 13.89 -2.95 6.63
CA GLY A 18 12.60 -3.65 6.64
C GLY A 18 12.25 -4.34 5.32
N GLY A 19 13.24 -4.60 4.47
CA GLY A 19 13.11 -5.26 3.17
C GLY A 19 14.30 -6.16 2.84
N VAL A 20 14.39 -6.56 1.57
CA VAL A 20 15.49 -7.38 1.03
C VAL A 20 16.33 -6.51 0.12
N LEU A 21 17.60 -6.36 0.46
CA LEU A 21 18.60 -5.65 -0.33
C LEU A 21 19.36 -6.65 -1.20
N LEU A 22 19.28 -6.44 -2.51
CA LEU A 22 20.14 -7.09 -3.48
C LEU A 22 21.40 -6.25 -3.66
N ARG A 23 22.57 -6.86 -3.53
CA ARG A 23 23.87 -6.23 -3.84
C ARG A 23 24.52 -6.97 -4.99
N ALA A 24 24.74 -6.29 -6.10
CA ALA A 24 25.46 -6.83 -7.22
C ALA A 24 26.98 -6.62 -7.07
N ALA A 25 27.77 -7.42 -7.78
CA ALA A 25 29.23 -7.39 -7.73
C ALA A 25 29.83 -6.06 -8.25
N ASP A 26 29.13 -5.37 -9.15
CA ASP A 26 29.53 -4.06 -9.68
C ASP A 26 29.25 -2.91 -8.70
N GLY A 27 28.60 -3.18 -7.56
CA GLY A 27 28.22 -2.17 -6.57
C GLY A 27 26.79 -1.65 -6.72
N ALA A 28 26.06 -2.04 -7.77
CA ALA A 28 24.65 -1.71 -7.92
C ALA A 28 23.83 -2.37 -6.79
N THR A 29 22.76 -1.70 -6.36
CA THR A 29 21.86 -2.26 -5.35
C THR A 29 20.40 -2.16 -5.75
N ALA A 30 19.59 -3.08 -5.25
CA ALA A 30 18.14 -3.02 -5.36
C ALA A 30 17.48 -3.37 -4.02
N LEU A 31 16.85 -2.39 -3.38
CA LEU A 31 16.09 -2.57 -2.15
C LEU A 31 14.64 -2.89 -2.49
N MET A 32 14.19 -4.06 -2.06
CA MET A 32 12.81 -4.53 -2.23
C MET A 32 12.06 -4.45 -0.90
N LYS A 33 10.88 -3.83 -0.90
CA LYS A 33 10.01 -3.74 0.29
C LYS A 33 8.65 -4.35 0.00
N ALA A 34 8.22 -5.24 0.88
CA ALA A 34 6.87 -5.79 0.86
C ALA A 34 5.83 -4.65 1.02
N PRO A 35 4.61 -4.83 0.48
CA PRO A 35 3.53 -3.84 0.61
C PRO A 35 3.09 -3.60 2.06
N TRP A 36 3.24 -4.62 2.92
CA TRP A 36 2.91 -4.60 4.34
C TRP A 36 3.97 -5.35 5.16
N PRO A 37 4.07 -5.06 6.47
CA PRO A 37 4.94 -5.82 7.37
C PRO A 37 4.46 -7.26 7.55
N ALA A 38 5.31 -8.09 8.16
CA ALA A 38 4.99 -9.51 8.39
C ALA A 38 3.79 -9.70 9.32
N ASP A 39 3.62 -8.84 10.34
CA ASP A 39 2.49 -8.82 11.28
C ASP A 39 2.05 -10.21 11.78
N GLY A 40 3.03 -11.01 12.22
CA GLY A 40 2.81 -12.38 12.71
C GLY A 40 2.53 -13.43 11.63
N ARG A 41 2.47 -13.03 10.35
CA ARG A 41 2.34 -13.88 9.17
C ARG A 41 3.56 -13.73 8.24
N PRO A 42 4.75 -14.18 8.67
CA PRO A 42 5.95 -14.09 7.84
C PRO A 42 5.77 -14.85 6.52
N GLY A 43 6.42 -14.36 5.47
CA GLY A 43 6.48 -15.09 4.20
C GLY A 43 7.34 -16.35 4.29
N ARG A 44 7.17 -17.25 3.33
CA ARG A 44 7.85 -18.55 3.26
C ARG A 44 8.71 -18.63 2.00
N GLY A 45 9.80 -19.40 2.05
CA GLY A 45 10.72 -19.48 0.91
C GLY A 45 12.10 -19.98 1.32
N ALA A 46 12.90 -20.38 0.33
CA ALA A 46 14.29 -20.78 0.53
C ALA A 46 15.20 -19.55 0.63
N THR A 47 14.89 -18.49 -0.11
CA THR A 47 15.64 -17.22 -0.11
C THR A 47 14.90 -16.12 0.65
N GLU A 48 15.55 -14.96 0.85
CA GLU A 48 14.88 -13.79 1.42
C GLU A 48 13.91 -13.18 0.40
N VAL A 49 14.26 -13.21 -0.89
CA VAL A 49 13.36 -12.80 -1.99
C VAL A 49 12.11 -13.66 -2.05
N ASP A 50 12.23 -14.98 -1.92
CA ASP A 50 11.08 -15.90 -1.91
C ASP A 50 10.15 -15.57 -0.73
N ARG A 51 10.73 -15.35 0.46
CA ARG A 51 9.96 -14.97 1.65
C ARG A 51 9.28 -13.62 1.45
N LEU A 52 9.94 -12.62 0.88
CA LEU A 52 9.33 -11.33 0.58
C LEU A 52 8.19 -11.46 -0.44
N ALA A 53 8.39 -12.21 -1.52
CA ALA A 53 7.37 -12.46 -2.53
C ALA A 53 6.17 -13.21 -1.95
N SER A 54 6.42 -14.25 -1.15
CA SER A 54 5.39 -14.99 -0.42
C SER A 54 4.62 -14.11 0.56
N LEU A 55 5.27 -13.15 1.23
CA LEU A 55 4.61 -12.19 2.11
C LEU A 55 3.72 -11.23 1.32
N ALA A 56 4.21 -10.73 0.17
CA ALA A 56 3.52 -9.76 -0.67
C ALA A 56 2.27 -10.33 -1.37
N THR A 57 2.19 -11.64 -1.56
CA THR A 57 1.01 -12.30 -2.17
C THR A 57 -0.05 -12.73 -1.17
N GLN A 58 0.21 -12.61 0.14
CA GLN A 58 -0.79 -12.98 1.13
C GLN A 58 -1.97 -12.00 1.08
N GLU A 59 -3.19 -12.54 1.02
CA GLU A 59 -4.37 -11.69 1.04
C GLU A 59 -4.47 -10.91 2.37
N ARG A 60 -4.68 -9.60 2.24
CA ARG A 60 -4.80 -8.64 3.34
C ARG A 60 -6.03 -7.77 3.17
N GLY A 61 -6.68 -7.49 4.29
CA GLY A 61 -7.80 -6.55 4.34
C GLY A 61 -7.33 -5.09 4.26
N LEU A 62 -7.78 -4.36 3.25
CA LEU A 62 -7.41 -2.96 3.02
C LEU A 62 -8.63 -2.02 3.10
N GLY A 63 -8.47 -0.91 3.79
CA GLY A 63 -9.40 0.23 3.77
C GLY A 63 -8.79 1.38 2.96
N LEU A 64 -9.27 1.57 1.72
CA LEU A 64 -8.82 2.66 0.86
C LEU A 64 -9.56 3.95 1.22
N LEU A 65 -8.80 5.04 1.40
CA LEU A 65 -9.32 6.38 1.63
C LEU A 65 -8.62 7.37 0.70
N LEU A 66 -9.28 7.67 -0.43
CA LEU A 66 -8.76 8.56 -1.46
C LEU A 66 -9.57 9.86 -1.44
N VAL A 67 -8.92 10.98 -1.15
CA VAL A 67 -9.61 12.27 -0.95
C VAL A 67 -8.86 13.38 -1.67
N ARG A 68 -9.57 14.21 -2.43
CA ARG A 68 -9.08 15.48 -2.96
C ARG A 68 -10.19 16.54 -2.91
N LYS A 69 -9.84 17.81 -3.13
CA LYS A 69 -10.83 18.89 -3.22
C LYS A 69 -11.99 18.59 -4.19
N GLY A 70 -11.68 17.92 -5.31
CA GLY A 70 -12.64 17.57 -6.36
C GLY A 70 -13.49 16.31 -6.11
N GLY A 71 -13.33 15.60 -5.00
CA GLY A 71 -14.08 14.36 -4.74
C GLY A 71 -13.39 13.39 -3.78
N TYR A 72 -14.04 12.26 -3.56
CA TYR A 72 -13.48 11.19 -2.75
C TYR A 72 -13.87 9.82 -3.30
N ALA A 73 -13.08 8.81 -2.99
CA ALA A 73 -13.40 7.41 -3.16
C ALA A 73 -12.92 6.63 -1.93
N VAL A 74 -13.79 5.79 -1.40
CA VAL A 74 -13.53 4.93 -0.24
C VAL A 74 -13.89 3.49 -0.60
N ALA A 75 -13.12 2.52 -0.12
CA ALA A 75 -13.39 1.13 -0.40
C ALA A 75 -12.80 0.18 0.64
N ALA A 76 -13.44 -0.98 0.81
CA ALA A 76 -12.82 -2.15 1.39
C ALA A 76 -12.32 -3.07 0.26
N ALA A 77 -11.16 -3.69 0.45
CA ALA A 77 -10.57 -4.62 -0.50
C ALA A 77 -9.90 -5.81 0.21
N SER A 78 -9.84 -6.95 -0.47
CA SER A 78 -8.94 -8.06 -0.14
C SER A 78 -7.84 -8.10 -1.20
N GLY A 79 -6.62 -7.71 -0.82
CA GLY A 79 -5.55 -7.45 -1.78
C GLY A 79 -6.00 -6.43 -2.85
N ALA A 80 -5.85 -6.79 -4.14
CA ALA A 80 -6.24 -5.93 -5.25
C ALA A 80 -7.76 -5.95 -5.58
N THR A 81 -8.53 -6.84 -4.95
CA THR A 81 -9.95 -7.04 -5.23
C THR A 81 -10.81 -6.12 -4.37
N ILE A 82 -11.59 -5.24 -5.00
CA ILE A 82 -12.54 -4.35 -4.31
C ILE A 82 -13.78 -5.15 -3.87
N LEU A 83 -14.11 -5.08 -2.58
CA LEU A 83 -15.27 -5.77 -1.98
C LEU A 83 -16.50 -4.86 -1.91
N ALA A 84 -16.30 -3.61 -1.52
CA ALA A 84 -17.33 -2.59 -1.48
C ALA A 84 -16.69 -1.22 -1.68
N SER A 85 -17.40 -0.29 -2.31
CA SER A 85 -16.89 1.05 -2.54
C SER A 85 -17.96 2.11 -2.60
N LYS A 86 -17.54 3.36 -2.34
CA LYS A 86 -18.35 4.55 -2.56
C LYS A 86 -17.46 5.68 -3.03
N SER A 87 -17.93 6.45 -4.01
CA SER A 87 -17.30 7.70 -4.42
C SER A 87 -18.27 8.87 -4.41
N GLY A 88 -17.74 10.08 -4.32
CA GLY A 88 -18.47 11.33 -4.52
C GLY A 88 -17.68 12.29 -5.39
N ASN A 89 -18.41 13.04 -6.23
CA ASN A 89 -17.81 14.01 -7.17
C ASN A 89 -17.45 15.36 -6.54
N ARG A 90 -17.61 15.48 -5.21
CA ARG A 90 -17.24 16.65 -4.41
C ARG A 90 -16.82 16.19 -3.03
N PHE A 91 -15.79 16.82 -2.49
CA PHE A 91 -15.46 16.71 -1.08
C PHE A 91 -16.08 17.91 -0.35
N LEU A 92 -17.22 17.66 0.31
CA LEU A 92 -17.98 18.71 0.97
C LEU A 92 -17.54 18.90 2.42
N ASP A 93 -17.32 17.79 3.12
CA ASP A 93 -17.00 17.76 4.54
C ASP A 93 -16.28 16.45 4.89
N ALA A 94 -15.30 16.56 5.78
CA ALA A 94 -14.52 15.44 6.28
C ALA A 94 -15.38 14.44 7.06
N LYS A 95 -16.33 14.91 7.88
CA LYS A 95 -17.19 14.04 8.68
C LYS A 95 -18.11 13.19 7.80
N ALA A 96 -18.77 13.79 6.80
CA ALA A 96 -19.58 13.03 5.86
C ALA A 96 -18.78 11.95 5.10
N THR A 97 -17.56 12.24 4.65
CA THR A 97 -16.69 11.23 4.02
C THR A 97 -16.26 10.16 5.02
N ALA A 98 -15.98 10.51 6.28
CA ALA A 98 -15.65 9.56 7.33
C ALA A 98 -16.81 8.60 7.63
N GLU A 99 -18.05 9.09 7.66
CA GLU A 99 -19.24 8.26 7.85
C GLU A 99 -19.42 7.25 6.70
N HIS A 100 -19.17 7.68 5.46
CA HIS A 100 -19.17 6.78 4.30
C HIS A 100 -18.08 5.71 4.39
N ALA A 101 -16.87 6.08 4.77
CA ALA A 101 -15.76 5.16 4.97
C ALA A 101 -16.07 4.17 6.09
N ALA A 102 -16.52 4.66 7.26
CA ALA A 102 -16.84 3.83 8.42
C ALA A 102 -17.93 2.80 8.12
N ARG A 103 -18.97 3.18 7.37
CA ARG A 103 -20.02 2.23 6.95
C ARG A 103 -19.43 1.06 6.18
N ILE A 104 -18.56 1.32 5.20
CA ILE A 104 -17.91 0.26 4.42
C ILE A 104 -16.93 -0.52 5.30
N PHE A 105 -16.08 0.17 6.06
CA PHE A 105 -15.01 -0.47 6.83
C PHE A 105 -15.52 -1.37 7.96
N ASN A 106 -16.68 -1.05 8.57
CA ASN A 106 -17.27 -1.87 9.63
C ASN A 106 -17.81 -3.23 9.13
N ASP A 107 -18.16 -3.32 7.85
CA ASP A 107 -18.71 -4.55 7.26
C ASP A 107 -17.61 -5.50 6.72
N HIS A 108 -16.34 -5.09 6.82
CA HIS A 108 -15.20 -5.81 6.25
C HIS A 108 -14.02 -5.89 7.22
N HIS A 109 -13.18 -6.91 7.03
CA HIS A 109 -11.93 -7.03 7.79
C HIS A 109 -10.91 -6.02 7.25
N ILE A 110 -10.56 -5.02 8.06
CA ILE A 110 -9.59 -3.97 7.70
C ILE A 110 -8.35 -4.09 8.58
N GLU A 111 -7.24 -4.45 7.94
CA GLU A 111 -5.93 -4.57 8.59
C GLU A 111 -5.10 -3.30 8.40
N TYR A 112 -5.13 -2.76 7.18
CA TYR A 112 -4.38 -1.58 6.81
C TYR A 112 -5.25 -0.50 6.21
N ILE A 113 -4.86 0.76 6.43
CA ILE A 113 -5.44 1.91 5.73
C ILE A 113 -4.52 2.32 4.59
N VAL A 114 -5.10 2.51 3.40
CA VAL A 114 -4.40 2.99 2.21
C VAL A 114 -4.86 4.42 1.92
N PRO A 115 -4.14 5.43 2.44
CA PRO A 115 -4.46 6.83 2.19
C PRO A 115 -3.99 7.28 0.80
N GLY A 116 -4.71 8.21 0.18
CA GLY A 116 -4.23 8.83 -1.06
C GLY A 116 -4.93 10.13 -1.45
N GLY A 117 -4.30 10.88 -2.35
CA GLY A 117 -4.79 12.17 -2.84
C GLY A 117 -4.18 13.38 -2.10
N ASP A 118 -4.98 14.10 -1.32
CA ASP A 118 -4.57 15.28 -0.55
C ASP A 118 -4.33 14.88 0.91
N ARG A 119 -3.10 15.02 1.37
CA ARG A 119 -2.69 14.57 2.70
C ARG A 119 -3.44 15.29 3.81
N VAL A 120 -3.69 16.59 3.68
CA VAL A 120 -4.40 17.38 4.70
C VAL A 120 -5.85 16.92 4.80
N LEU A 121 -6.52 16.74 3.66
CA LEU A 121 -7.92 16.29 3.66
C LEU A 121 -8.06 14.85 4.16
N VAL A 122 -7.11 13.97 3.83
CA VAL A 122 -7.09 12.60 4.35
C VAL A 122 -6.96 12.59 5.87
N GLU A 123 -6.02 13.36 6.44
CA GLU A 123 -5.89 13.44 7.91
C GLU A 123 -7.15 14.01 8.55
N GLN A 124 -7.77 15.04 7.95
CA GLN A 124 -9.04 15.59 8.44
C GLN A 124 -10.16 14.55 8.49
N VAL A 125 -10.23 13.65 7.50
CA VAL A 125 -11.20 12.55 7.47
C VAL A 125 -10.85 11.48 8.51
N LEU A 126 -9.59 11.06 8.60
CA LEU A 126 -9.14 10.04 9.55
C LEU A 126 -9.28 10.49 11.01
N ALA A 127 -9.22 11.79 11.28
CA ALA A 127 -9.42 12.36 12.61
C ALA A 127 -10.89 12.36 13.08
N GLN A 128 -11.85 12.02 12.21
CA GLN A 128 -13.26 12.08 12.56
C GLN A 128 -13.68 10.93 13.48
N PRO A 129 -14.61 11.15 14.44
CA PRO A 129 -15.09 10.13 15.36
C PRO A 129 -15.56 8.81 14.72
N PRO A 130 -16.26 8.80 13.54
CA PRO A 130 -16.68 7.55 12.89
C PRO A 130 -15.53 6.59 12.55
N LEU A 131 -14.30 7.10 12.37
CA LEU A 131 -13.13 6.29 12.03
C LEU A 131 -12.25 5.94 13.23
N ARG A 132 -12.67 6.26 14.46
CA ARG A 132 -11.88 6.00 15.69
C ARG A 132 -11.50 4.53 15.85
N ALA A 133 -12.36 3.59 15.44
CA ALA A 133 -12.08 2.15 15.49
C ALA A 133 -10.92 1.71 14.57
N PHE A 134 -10.59 2.52 13.56
CA PHE A 134 -9.53 2.24 12.59
C PHE A 134 -8.27 3.07 12.82
N ALA A 135 -8.27 4.00 13.78
CA ALA A 135 -7.16 4.91 14.03
C ALA A 135 -5.84 4.19 14.42
N GLY A 136 -5.93 3.00 15.02
CA GLY A 136 -4.78 2.16 15.37
C GLY A 136 -4.29 1.24 14.25
N ARG A 137 -4.94 1.22 13.09
CA ARG A 137 -4.51 0.39 11.95
C ARG A 137 -3.28 0.99 11.30
N ALA A 138 -2.34 0.14 10.92
CA ALA A 138 -1.14 0.57 10.20
C ALA A 138 -1.54 1.20 8.86
N ARG A 139 -0.88 2.30 8.51
CA ARG A 139 -1.11 3.00 7.24
C ARG A 139 -0.06 2.52 6.23
N LEU A 140 -0.51 2.06 5.07
CA LEU A 140 0.39 1.79 3.95
C LEU A 140 0.83 3.11 3.31
N ALA A 141 1.72 3.03 2.32
CA ALA A 141 2.24 4.23 1.70
C ALA A 141 1.13 5.06 1.06
N PHE A 142 1.30 6.37 1.15
CA PHE A 142 0.36 7.34 0.62
C PHE A 142 0.40 7.34 -0.91
N LEU A 143 -0.76 7.13 -1.55
CA LEU A 143 -0.87 7.08 -3.00
C LEU A 143 -1.11 8.47 -3.59
N ASP A 144 -0.39 8.80 -4.67
CA ASP A 144 -0.74 9.99 -5.45
C ASP A 144 -1.92 9.68 -6.38
N VAL A 145 -3.08 10.22 -6.03
CA VAL A 145 -4.32 10.00 -6.77
C VAL A 145 -4.83 11.34 -7.28
N GLN A 146 -4.78 11.51 -8.60
CA GLN A 146 -5.24 12.73 -9.24
C GLN A 146 -6.77 12.86 -9.24
N ALA A 147 -7.48 11.76 -9.51
CA ALA A 147 -8.94 11.70 -9.56
C ALA A 147 -9.49 10.58 -8.64
N PRO A 148 -9.97 10.90 -7.42
CA PRO A 148 -10.48 9.91 -6.48
C PRO A 148 -11.91 9.48 -6.86
N LYS A 149 -12.02 8.62 -7.87
CA LYS A 149 -13.28 8.05 -8.38
C LYS A 149 -13.24 6.52 -8.30
N THR A 150 -14.39 5.86 -8.43
CA THR A 150 -14.45 4.38 -8.41
C THR A 150 -13.48 3.73 -9.39
N ALA A 151 -13.30 4.29 -10.59
CA ALA A 151 -12.37 3.77 -11.59
C ALA A 151 -10.89 3.75 -11.13
N ALA A 152 -10.51 4.57 -10.15
CA ALA A 152 -9.16 4.60 -9.61
C ALA A 152 -8.91 3.55 -8.52
N LEU A 153 -9.96 2.98 -7.90
CA LEU A 153 -9.84 2.12 -6.73
C LEU A 153 -9.11 0.82 -7.01
N ALA A 154 -9.42 0.14 -8.12
CA ALA A 154 -8.76 -1.12 -8.47
C ALA A 154 -7.26 -0.91 -8.70
N ARG A 155 -6.88 0.18 -9.39
CA ARG A 155 -5.47 0.55 -9.57
C ARG A 155 -4.81 0.89 -8.24
N ALA A 156 -5.47 1.67 -7.38
CA ALA A 156 -4.94 2.04 -6.08
C ALA A 156 -4.74 0.81 -5.17
N ALA A 157 -5.66 -0.15 -5.18
CA ALA A 157 -5.52 -1.41 -4.45
C ALA A 157 -4.35 -2.24 -4.98
N ALA A 158 -4.22 -2.36 -6.31
CA ALA A 158 -3.09 -3.04 -6.93
C ALA A 158 -1.74 -2.36 -6.59
N GLU A 159 -1.68 -1.04 -6.64
CA GLU A 159 -0.48 -0.27 -6.29
C GLU A 159 -0.13 -0.41 -4.80
N ALA A 160 -1.13 -0.46 -3.92
CA ALA A 160 -0.92 -0.70 -2.50
C ALA A 160 -0.38 -2.12 -2.20
N CYS A 161 -0.71 -3.11 -3.04
CA CYS A 161 -0.23 -4.48 -2.93
C CYS A 161 1.12 -4.73 -3.63
N ALA A 162 1.68 -3.73 -4.32
CA ALA A 162 2.90 -3.91 -5.09
C ALA A 162 4.15 -3.93 -4.18
N VAL A 163 5.08 -4.82 -4.49
CA VAL A 163 6.45 -4.75 -3.96
C VAL A 163 7.11 -3.48 -4.50
N ARG A 164 7.66 -2.66 -3.61
CA ARG A 164 8.44 -1.48 -4.01
C ARG A 164 9.88 -1.88 -4.23
N ILE A 165 10.43 -1.51 -5.37
CA ILE A 165 11.84 -1.75 -5.70
C ILE A 165 12.50 -0.38 -5.92
N THR A 166 13.56 -0.11 -5.16
CA THR A 166 14.41 1.07 -5.34
C THR A 166 15.78 0.58 -5.78
N VAL A 167 16.16 0.94 -7.01
CA VAL A 167 17.47 0.61 -7.58
C VAL A 167 18.40 1.79 -7.38
N THR A 168 19.65 1.50 -7.03
CA THR A 168 20.74 2.48 -6.96
C THR A 168 21.89 1.97 -7.82
N ASP A 169 22.31 2.80 -8.75
CA ASP A 169 23.41 2.52 -9.66
C ASP A 169 24.74 2.42 -8.91
N PRO A 170 25.73 1.69 -9.45
CA PRO A 170 27.04 1.59 -8.83
C PRO A 170 27.72 2.97 -8.78
N PRO A 171 28.58 3.22 -7.79
CA PRO A 171 29.39 4.44 -7.75
C PRO A 171 30.33 4.49 -8.97
N ASP A 172 30.48 5.69 -9.56
CA ASP A 172 31.39 5.97 -10.69
C ASP A 172 32.87 5.66 -10.38
#